data_AF-A0A6N2EAD4-F1
#
_entry.id   AF-A0A6N2EAD4-F1
#
_cell.length_a   1.000
_cell.length_b   1.000
_cell.length_c   1.000
_cell.angle_alpha   90.00
_cell.angle_beta   90.00
_cell.angle_gamma   90.00
#
_symmetry.space_group_name_H-M   'P 1'
#
loop_
_entity.id
_entity.type
_entity.pdbx_description
1 polymer ?
#
loop_
_entity_poly.entity_id
_entity_poly.type
_entity_poly.pdbx_seq_one_letter_code
_entity_poly.pdbx_strand_id
1 'polypeptide(L)'
;MPSSSKNGSPNPSDQGDQDAFGGFAEGELGAHYSIRNGKVRQVVDLDNELLIITTDRISAFDRILGLVPFKGEMLSRLSEYWFSATSDIIPNHHLHGITGRTMLVRACQPLPVEVVVRGYLSGSAWRDYAAGRPVSGIQLPPGLRQDQLLPQPILTPSTKAEQGLHDAPISSAEIIETGLVESDLWRQVELVALELFARGTQLAAERGLVLVDTKYEFGVAPDGSLMLIDELHTPDSSRFKPREAQQSPPGDTQPSGVEQSPPGEPQPSGVEQSPPGEPQQPAQRLDKEYLREWLMQQGWSGEGEPPAIPPEVFAETAERYKKSFALLCGEEFSPTSTSHEAERMQILSFLSNRES
;
A
#
# COMPACT_ATOMS: atom_id res chain seq x y z
N MET A 1 -19.88 42.21 -9.13
CA MET A 1 -19.62 40.94 -9.84
C MET A 1 -19.71 39.84 -8.80
N PRO A 2 -20.79 39.04 -8.76
CA PRO A 2 -20.92 38.03 -7.73
C PRO A 2 -19.98 36.85 -8.02
N SER A 3 -19.33 36.39 -6.96
CA SER A 3 -18.40 35.28 -6.89
C SER A 3 -19.09 33.96 -7.21
N SER A 4 -18.57 33.24 -8.20
CA SER A 4 -18.95 31.87 -8.52
C SER A 4 -18.57 30.92 -7.37
N SER A 5 -19.60 30.38 -6.72
CA SER A 5 -19.51 29.22 -5.83
C SER A 5 -18.90 28.04 -6.59
N LYS A 6 -17.77 27.52 -6.09
CA LYS A 6 -17.17 26.29 -6.61
C LYS A 6 -17.98 25.10 -6.07
N ASN A 7 -18.51 24.30 -7.00
CA ASN A 7 -19.18 23.04 -6.73
C ASN A 7 -18.21 22.07 -6.04
N GLY A 8 -18.43 21.80 -4.76
CA GLY A 8 -17.93 20.58 -4.11
C GLY A 8 -18.60 19.39 -4.76
N SER A 9 -17.81 18.40 -5.19
CA SER A 9 -18.38 17.11 -5.59
C SER A 9 -19.06 16.49 -4.37
N PRO A 10 -20.30 15.97 -4.50
CA PRO A 10 -21.05 15.45 -3.36
C PRO A 10 -20.31 14.27 -2.73
N ASN A 11 -20.41 14.19 -1.40
CA ASN A 11 -19.93 13.07 -0.60
C ASN A 11 -20.67 11.80 -1.07
N PRO A 12 -20.00 10.65 -1.30
CA PRO A 12 -20.66 9.43 -1.79
C PRO A 12 -21.68 8.79 -0.85
N SER A 13 -21.98 9.42 0.30
CA SER A 13 -22.91 8.91 1.31
C SER A 13 -24.37 8.82 0.84
N ASP A 14 -24.72 9.39 -0.32
CA ASP A 14 -26.11 9.43 -0.82
C ASP A 14 -26.48 8.26 -1.76
N GLN A 15 -25.61 7.27 -1.94
CA GLN A 15 -25.94 6.04 -2.68
C GLN A 15 -25.89 4.80 -1.77
N GLY A 16 -26.95 4.61 -0.98
CA GLY A 16 -27.58 3.30 -0.74
C GLY A 16 -26.81 2.10 -0.18
N ASP A 17 -25.50 2.17 0.13
CA ASP A 17 -24.76 1.08 0.77
C ASP A 17 -24.64 1.34 2.27
N GLN A 18 -25.46 0.61 3.06
CA GLN A 18 -25.51 0.75 4.53
C GLN A 18 -24.22 0.27 5.24
N ASP A 19 -23.30 -0.36 4.50
CA ASP A 19 -22.16 -1.11 5.02
C ASP A 19 -20.78 -0.49 4.69
N ALA A 20 -20.68 0.83 4.47
CA ALA A 20 -19.37 1.50 4.39
C ALA A 20 -19.28 2.85 5.15
N PHE A 21 -18.11 3.12 5.76
CA PHE A 21 -17.82 4.35 6.50
C PHE A 21 -17.15 5.40 5.58
N GLY A 22 -17.92 6.40 5.17
CA GLY A 22 -17.45 7.48 4.29
C GLY A 22 -16.63 8.59 4.98
N GLY A 23 -16.59 8.63 6.31
CA GLY A 23 -16.04 9.74 7.09
C GLY A 23 -17.10 10.63 7.74
N PHE A 24 -16.66 11.72 8.37
CA PHE A 24 -17.49 12.80 8.92
C PHE A 24 -17.71 13.89 7.87
N ALA A 25 -18.93 14.43 7.83
CA ALA A 25 -19.24 15.61 7.04
C ALA A 25 -18.63 16.87 7.67
N GLU A 26 -18.52 17.94 6.88
CA GLU A 26 -18.07 19.24 7.38
C GLU A 26 -19.02 19.74 8.49
N GLY A 27 -18.44 20.15 9.62
CA GLY A 27 -19.19 20.61 10.80
C GLY A 27 -19.76 19.52 11.69
N GLU A 28 -19.72 18.24 11.29
CA GLU A 28 -20.29 17.15 12.10
C GLU A 28 -19.53 16.88 13.39
N LEU A 29 -18.21 17.08 13.39
CA LEU A 29 -17.39 17.01 14.61
C LEU A 29 -17.51 18.28 15.48
N GLY A 30 -18.27 19.29 15.05
CA GLY A 30 -18.32 20.61 15.70
C GLY A 30 -17.27 21.58 15.14
N ALA A 31 -17.50 22.88 15.38
CA ALA A 31 -16.68 23.96 14.79
C ALA A 31 -15.27 24.09 15.39
N HIS A 32 -14.98 23.39 16.49
CA HIS A 32 -13.70 23.47 17.19
C HIS A 32 -12.61 22.62 16.53
N TYR A 33 -12.99 21.58 15.80
CA TYR A 33 -12.03 20.66 15.19
C TYR A 33 -11.77 21.01 13.72
N SER A 34 -10.49 21.16 13.39
CA SER A 34 -10.04 21.26 12.00
C SER A 34 -9.94 19.86 11.39
N ILE A 35 -10.64 19.63 10.27
CA ILE A 35 -10.62 18.37 9.53
C ILE A 35 -9.87 18.56 8.21
N ARG A 36 -8.82 17.79 8.02
CA ARG A 36 -8.13 17.66 6.72
C ARG A 36 -8.60 16.39 6.03
N ASN A 37 -9.12 16.54 4.82
CA ASN A 37 -9.60 15.43 4.00
C ASN A 37 -8.53 14.99 2.99
N GLY A 38 -8.01 13.78 3.17
CA GLY A 38 -7.26 13.06 2.15
C GLY A 38 -8.17 12.15 1.31
N LYS A 39 -7.58 11.49 0.31
CA LYS A 39 -8.30 10.55 -0.58
C LYS A 39 -9.00 9.44 0.22
N VAL A 40 -8.28 8.83 1.15
CA VAL A 40 -8.73 7.66 1.93
C VAL A 40 -8.77 7.89 3.45
N ARG A 41 -8.17 8.97 3.95
CA ARG A 41 -8.08 9.28 5.38
C ARG A 41 -8.67 10.66 5.67
N GLN A 42 -9.31 10.82 6.81
CA GLN A 42 -9.62 12.12 7.41
C GLN A 42 -8.73 12.30 8.63
N VAL A 43 -8.16 13.50 8.77
CA VAL A 43 -7.27 13.83 9.88
C VAL A 43 -7.89 14.96 10.68
N VAL A 44 -8.16 14.71 11.96
CA VAL A 44 -8.59 15.72 12.92
C VAL A 44 -7.36 16.22 13.66
N ASP A 45 -7.16 17.53 13.68
CA ASP A 45 -6.08 18.16 14.42
C ASP A 45 -6.46 18.28 15.90
N LEU A 46 -5.60 17.77 16.79
CA LEU A 46 -5.75 17.79 18.25
C LEU A 46 -4.48 18.41 18.89
N ASP A 47 -3.91 19.41 18.23
CA ASP A 47 -2.69 20.13 18.58
C ASP A 47 -1.41 19.27 18.51
N ASN A 48 -1.04 18.61 19.61
CA ASN A 48 0.17 17.76 19.68
C ASN A 48 -0.11 16.32 19.22
N GLU A 49 -1.37 16.01 18.94
CA GLU A 49 -1.85 14.72 18.49
C GLU A 49 -2.73 14.91 17.26
N LEU A 50 -2.90 13.85 16.49
CA LEU A 50 -3.83 13.81 15.37
C LEU A 50 -4.73 12.59 15.54
N LEU A 51 -6.01 12.76 15.20
CA LEU A 51 -6.91 11.62 15.01
C LEU A 51 -6.91 11.27 13.53
N ILE A 52 -6.41 10.09 13.18
CA ILE A 52 -6.44 9.58 11.80
C ILE A 52 -7.59 8.60 11.68
N ILE A 53 -8.59 8.95 10.87
CA ILE A 53 -9.76 8.14 10.55
C ILE A 53 -9.57 7.59 9.14
N THR A 54 -9.34 6.28 9.01
CA THR A 54 -9.21 5.62 7.72
C THR A 54 -10.60 5.23 7.21
N THR A 55 -11.03 5.86 6.11
CA THR A 55 -12.37 5.65 5.55
C THR A 55 -12.38 4.45 4.60
N ASP A 56 -13.57 4.02 4.22
CA ASP A 56 -13.77 2.99 3.22
C ASP A 56 -13.61 3.50 1.79
N ARG A 57 -13.22 4.78 1.62
CA ARG A 57 -12.96 5.35 0.29
C ARG A 57 -11.84 4.58 -0.41
N ILE A 58 -12.08 4.26 -1.67
CA ILE A 58 -11.06 3.73 -2.59
C ILE A 58 -10.75 4.79 -3.64
N SER A 59 -9.46 4.91 -3.98
CA SER A 59 -9.00 5.81 -5.05
C SER A 59 -8.11 5.08 -6.03
N ALA A 60 -8.24 5.44 -7.31
CA ALA A 60 -7.33 5.05 -8.37
C ALA A 60 -7.10 6.23 -9.32
N PHE A 61 -5.89 6.33 -9.89
CA PHE A 61 -5.48 7.43 -10.76
C PHE A 61 -5.85 8.81 -10.18
N ASP A 62 -5.54 9.00 -8.89
CA ASP A 62 -5.77 10.23 -8.12
C ASP A 62 -7.22 10.69 -7.96
N ARG A 63 -8.21 9.84 -8.28
CA ARG A 63 -9.65 10.09 -8.11
C ARG A 63 -10.23 9.15 -7.08
N ILE A 64 -11.11 9.66 -6.20
CA ILE A 64 -11.96 8.85 -5.33
C ILE A 64 -13.08 8.26 -6.19
N LEU A 65 -13.30 6.95 -6.08
CA LEU A 65 -14.16 6.20 -6.99
C LEU A 65 -15.37 5.54 -6.33
N GLY A 66 -15.37 5.43 -5.00
CA GLY A 66 -16.46 4.80 -4.26
C GLY A 66 -16.01 4.36 -2.87
N LEU A 67 -16.80 3.47 -2.28
CA LEU A 67 -16.54 2.89 -0.97
C LEU A 67 -16.35 1.37 -1.10
N VAL A 68 -15.36 0.83 -0.39
CA VAL A 68 -15.09 -0.61 -0.28
C VAL A 68 -15.33 -1.01 1.17
N PRO A 69 -16.36 -1.81 1.47
CA PRO A 69 -16.74 -2.18 2.84
C PRO A 69 -15.54 -2.63 3.69
N PHE A 70 -15.44 -2.07 4.90
CA PHE A 70 -14.42 -2.39 5.91
C PHE A 70 -12.95 -2.18 5.48
N LYS A 71 -12.68 -1.61 4.29
CA LYS A 71 -11.33 -1.31 3.83
C LYS A 71 -10.56 -0.47 4.84
N GLY A 72 -11.21 0.55 5.40
CA GLY A 72 -10.57 1.46 6.35
C GLY A 72 -10.10 0.76 7.62
N GLU A 73 -10.93 -0.14 8.17
CA GLU A 73 -10.56 -0.95 9.34
C GLU A 73 -9.40 -1.90 9.03
N MET A 74 -9.48 -2.61 7.90
CA MET A 74 -8.41 -3.54 7.49
C MET A 74 -7.05 -2.83 7.36
N LEU A 75 -7.03 -1.65 6.74
CA LEU A 75 -5.80 -0.87 6.54
C LEU A 75 -5.24 -0.29 7.85
N SER A 76 -6.11 0.21 8.73
CA SER A 76 -5.72 0.75 10.03
C SER A 76 -5.09 -0.34 10.90
N ARG A 77 -5.77 -1.48 11.04
CA ARG A 77 -5.26 -2.62 11.82
C ARG A 77 -3.97 -3.22 11.25
N LEU A 78 -3.84 -3.28 9.92
CA LEU A 78 -2.56 -3.65 9.29
C LEU A 78 -1.44 -2.71 9.70
N SER A 79 -1.71 -1.39 9.68
CA SER A 79 -0.72 -0.41 10.10
C SER A 79 -0.34 -0.59 11.58
N GLU A 80 -1.29 -0.85 12.48
CA GLU A 80 -1.00 -1.16 13.90
C GLU A 80 -0.08 -2.38 14.06
N TYR A 81 -0.41 -3.46 13.35
CA TYR A 81 0.40 -4.68 13.35
C TYR A 81 1.84 -4.37 12.92
N TRP A 82 2.02 -3.66 11.80
CA TRP A 82 3.34 -3.34 11.29
C TRP A 82 4.11 -2.37 12.17
N PHE A 83 3.45 -1.34 12.72
CA PHE A 83 4.06 -0.42 13.69
C PHE A 83 4.59 -1.15 14.92
N SER A 84 3.85 -2.17 15.41
CA SER A 84 4.33 -3.03 16.49
C SER A 84 5.53 -3.87 16.04
N ALA A 85 5.43 -4.53 14.88
CA ALA A 85 6.43 -5.43 14.33
C ALA A 85 7.76 -4.77 13.93
N THR A 86 7.79 -3.44 13.81
CA THR A 86 8.98 -2.65 13.45
C THR A 86 9.38 -1.63 14.53
N SER A 87 8.77 -1.68 15.71
CA SER A 87 9.04 -0.71 16.79
C SER A 87 10.48 -0.76 17.33
N ASP A 88 11.20 -1.86 17.09
CA ASP A 88 12.61 -2.01 17.41
C ASP A 88 13.56 -1.30 16.42
N ILE A 89 13.06 -0.93 15.25
CA ILE A 89 13.83 -0.27 14.18
C ILE A 89 13.74 1.25 14.30
N ILE A 90 12.53 1.79 14.46
CA ILE A 90 12.26 3.22 14.56
C ILE A 90 11.00 3.48 15.40
N PRO A 91 10.94 4.54 16.21
CA PRO A 91 9.67 5.00 16.76
C PRO A 91 8.68 5.37 15.65
N ASN A 92 7.40 5.10 15.90
CA ASN A 92 6.32 5.51 15.02
C ASN A 92 5.35 6.44 15.75
N HIS A 93 4.51 7.12 14.99
CA HIS A 93 3.57 8.08 15.57
C HIS A 93 2.35 7.44 16.25
N HIS A 94 2.11 6.14 16.14
CA HIS A 94 0.91 5.51 16.70
C HIS A 94 0.95 5.52 18.24
N LEU A 95 -0.12 6.03 18.86
CA LEU A 95 -0.27 6.04 20.32
C LEU A 95 -1.23 4.95 20.78
N HIS A 96 -2.45 4.93 20.24
CA HIS A 96 -3.43 3.86 20.46
C HIS A 96 -4.62 3.97 19.49
N GLY A 97 -5.32 2.85 19.28
CA GLY A 97 -6.57 2.79 18.52
C GLY A 97 -7.78 3.28 19.32
N ILE A 98 -8.68 3.99 18.64
CA ILE A 98 -9.99 4.46 19.15
C ILE A 98 -11.11 3.56 18.66
N THR A 99 -11.09 3.22 17.37
CA THR A 99 -11.93 2.19 16.74
C THR A 99 -11.05 1.35 15.83
N GLY A 100 -11.57 0.27 15.23
CA GLY A 100 -10.80 -0.54 14.29
C GLY A 100 -10.22 0.25 13.10
N ARG A 101 -10.81 1.40 12.75
CA ARG A 101 -10.35 2.27 11.64
C ARG A 101 -9.73 3.61 12.06
N THR A 102 -9.70 3.89 13.37
CA THR A 102 -9.36 5.22 13.88
C THR A 102 -8.22 5.12 14.88
N MET A 103 -7.15 5.87 14.63
CA MET A 103 -5.96 5.92 15.47
C MET A 103 -5.76 7.30 16.04
N LEU A 104 -5.38 7.36 17.32
CA LEU A 104 -4.70 8.53 17.86
C LEU A 104 -3.20 8.41 17.59
N VAL A 105 -2.62 9.44 17.00
CA VAL A 105 -1.20 9.48 16.68
C VAL A 105 -0.56 10.77 17.19
N ARG A 106 0.76 10.75 17.40
CA ARG A 106 1.55 11.95 17.67
C ARG A 106 1.59 12.84 16.43
N ALA A 107 1.42 14.15 16.60
CA ALA A 107 1.64 15.11 15.53
C ALA A 107 3.15 15.21 15.24
N CYS A 108 3.53 15.05 13.98
CA CYS A 108 4.90 15.23 13.49
C CYS A 108 4.88 16.18 12.30
N GLN A 109 5.97 16.92 12.09
CA GLN A 109 6.20 17.67 10.87
C GLN A 109 6.61 16.68 9.76
N PRO A 110 5.78 16.41 8.74
CA PRO A 110 6.12 15.44 7.70
C PRO A 110 7.31 15.92 6.88
N LEU A 111 8.20 15.01 6.48
CA LEU A 111 9.20 15.30 5.47
C LEU A 111 8.52 15.52 4.11
N PRO A 112 9.03 16.44 3.27
CA PRO A 112 8.46 16.79 1.96
C PRO A 112 8.80 15.76 0.87
N VAL A 113 9.04 14.51 1.25
CA VAL A 113 9.49 13.42 0.38
C VAL A 113 8.69 12.16 0.69
N GLU A 114 8.22 11.48 -0.34
CA GLU A 114 7.77 10.10 -0.26
C GLU A 114 8.96 9.15 -0.46
N VAL A 115 9.17 8.23 0.48
CA VAL A 115 10.33 7.33 0.47
C VAL A 115 9.88 5.97 -0.04
N VAL A 116 10.04 5.72 -1.34
CA VAL A 116 9.69 4.42 -1.94
C VAL A 116 10.90 3.51 -1.93
N VAL A 117 10.76 2.30 -1.39
CA VAL A 117 11.78 1.24 -1.50
C VAL A 117 11.26 0.12 -2.40
N ARG A 118 12.11 -0.35 -3.31
CA ARG A 118 11.76 -1.34 -4.33
C ARG A 118 12.69 -2.54 -4.25
N GLY A 119 12.11 -3.73 -4.09
CA GLY A 119 12.82 -5.01 -4.27
C GLY A 119 12.77 -5.50 -5.71
N TYR A 120 11.78 -5.05 -6.49
CA TYR A 120 11.53 -5.51 -7.86
C TYR A 120 11.36 -4.35 -8.82
N LEU A 121 11.75 -4.56 -10.08
CA LEU A 121 11.61 -3.56 -11.14
C LEU A 121 10.19 -3.57 -11.72
N SER A 122 9.26 -2.88 -11.06
CA SER A 122 7.85 -2.80 -11.44
C SER A 122 7.35 -1.34 -11.55
N GLY A 123 6.10 -1.16 -12.00
CA GLY A 123 5.39 0.12 -11.91
C GLY A 123 6.09 1.29 -12.61
N SER A 124 6.20 2.44 -11.93
CA SER A 124 6.90 3.62 -12.46
C SER A 124 8.38 3.37 -12.73
N ALA A 125 9.05 2.59 -11.88
CA ALA A 125 10.47 2.29 -12.07
C ALA A 125 10.72 1.49 -13.37
N TRP A 126 9.86 0.53 -13.70
CA TRP A 126 9.93 -0.17 -14.98
C TRP A 126 9.70 0.78 -16.16
N ARG A 127 8.72 1.70 -16.07
CA ARG A 127 8.43 2.67 -17.13
C ARG A 127 9.64 3.58 -17.43
N ASP A 128 10.32 4.07 -16.39
CA ASP A 128 11.51 4.89 -16.58
C ASP A 128 12.68 4.07 -17.15
N TYR A 129 12.92 2.88 -16.60
CA TYR A 129 13.98 1.99 -17.08
C TYR A 129 13.79 1.57 -18.55
N ALA A 130 12.57 1.16 -18.93
CA ALA A 130 12.25 0.76 -20.30
C ALA A 130 12.36 1.93 -21.28
N ALA A 131 12.17 3.17 -20.82
CA ALA A 131 12.41 4.39 -21.59
C ALA A 131 13.89 4.82 -21.64
N GLY A 132 14.81 4.05 -21.02
CA GLY A 132 16.23 4.38 -20.94
C GLY A 132 16.54 5.53 -19.97
N ARG A 133 15.60 5.89 -19.08
CA ARG A 133 15.79 6.93 -18.08
C ARG A 133 16.31 6.35 -16.75
N PRO A 134 17.08 7.13 -15.97
CA PRO A 134 17.39 6.78 -14.59
C PRO A 134 16.12 6.64 -13.75
N VAL A 135 16.13 5.74 -12.77
CA VAL A 135 15.02 5.55 -11.82
C VAL A 135 15.32 6.36 -10.57
N SER A 136 14.67 7.52 -10.38
CA SER A 136 15.00 8.48 -9.30
C SER A 136 16.50 8.79 -9.23
N GLY A 137 17.12 9.03 -10.39
CA GLY A 137 18.57 9.29 -10.52
C GLY A 137 19.46 8.04 -10.50
N ILE A 138 18.91 6.84 -10.29
CA ILE A 138 19.68 5.59 -10.25
C ILE A 138 19.80 5.01 -11.65
N GLN A 139 21.03 4.84 -12.14
CA GLN A 139 21.30 4.11 -13.37
C GLN A 139 21.32 2.60 -13.09
N LEU A 140 20.27 1.90 -13.54
CA LEU A 140 20.18 0.45 -13.42
C LEU A 140 20.99 -0.25 -14.53
N PRO A 141 21.51 -1.47 -14.28
CA PRO A 141 22.23 -2.24 -15.29
C PRO A 141 21.32 -2.59 -16.48
N PRO A 142 21.86 -2.72 -17.70
CA PRO A 142 21.09 -3.11 -18.87
C PRO A 142 20.59 -4.56 -18.76
N GLY A 143 19.53 -4.89 -19.50
CA GLY A 143 19.01 -6.27 -19.62
C GLY A 143 18.07 -6.72 -18.51
N LEU A 144 17.63 -5.82 -17.62
CA LEU A 144 16.59 -6.14 -16.64
C LEU A 144 15.22 -6.28 -17.34
N ARG A 145 14.38 -7.15 -16.78
CA ARG A 145 13.02 -7.42 -17.25
C ARG A 145 11.98 -6.84 -16.30
N GLN A 146 10.76 -6.65 -16.81
CA GLN A 146 9.62 -6.26 -15.99
C GLN A 146 9.40 -7.27 -14.86
N ASP A 147 9.14 -6.77 -13.65
CA ASP A 147 8.90 -7.55 -12.43
C ASP A 147 10.08 -8.44 -12.00
N GLN A 148 11.30 -8.15 -12.50
CA GLN A 148 12.53 -8.82 -12.08
C GLN A 148 12.96 -8.38 -10.68
N LEU A 149 13.41 -9.34 -9.86
CA LEU A 149 14.08 -9.06 -8.59
C LEU A 149 15.37 -8.26 -8.81
N LEU A 150 15.50 -7.16 -8.09
CA LEU A 150 16.72 -6.35 -8.14
C LEU A 150 17.84 -7.01 -7.33
N PRO A 151 19.13 -6.82 -7.70
CA PRO A 151 20.25 -7.39 -6.95
C PRO A 151 20.27 -6.98 -5.48
N GLN A 152 19.78 -5.77 -5.19
CA GLN A 152 19.55 -5.24 -3.85
C GLN A 152 18.33 -4.29 -3.93
N PRO A 153 17.57 -4.14 -2.84
CA PRO A 153 16.53 -3.12 -2.78
C PRO A 153 17.11 -1.72 -3.03
N ILE A 154 16.37 -0.90 -3.75
CA ILE A 154 16.76 0.49 -4.06
C ILE A 154 15.74 1.46 -3.47
N LEU A 155 16.24 2.62 -3.05
CA LEU A 155 15.41 3.73 -2.58
C LEU A 155 15.19 4.69 -3.75
N THR A 156 13.92 4.96 -4.09
CA THR A 156 13.50 5.78 -5.23
C THR A 156 12.55 6.86 -4.74
N PRO A 157 13.05 7.95 -4.17
CA PRO A 157 12.18 8.95 -3.57
C PRO A 157 11.43 9.77 -4.62
N SER A 158 10.33 10.38 -4.19
CA SER A 158 9.61 11.40 -4.94
C SER A 158 9.26 12.59 -4.06
N THR A 159 9.25 13.79 -4.64
CA THR A 159 8.78 14.98 -3.94
C THR A 159 7.27 14.90 -3.72
N LYS A 160 6.80 15.43 -2.59
CA LYS A 160 5.37 15.66 -2.39
C LYS A 160 4.96 16.95 -3.09
N ALA A 161 4.13 16.83 -4.11
CA ALA A 161 3.67 18.02 -4.83
C ALA A 161 2.55 18.76 -4.07
N GLU A 162 2.39 20.06 -4.31
CA GLU A 162 1.23 20.81 -3.82
C GLU A 162 -0.07 20.23 -4.45
N GLN A 163 -1.21 20.38 -3.75
CA GLN A 163 -2.50 19.84 -4.19
C GLN A 163 -2.82 20.21 -5.65
N GLY A 164 -2.87 19.20 -6.52
CA GLY A 164 -3.18 19.35 -7.96
C GLY A 164 -1.99 19.15 -8.90
N LEU A 165 -0.78 18.98 -8.37
CA LEU A 165 0.41 18.57 -9.12
C LEU A 165 0.75 17.11 -8.83
N HIS A 166 1.50 16.46 -9.72
CA HIS A 166 1.96 15.07 -9.53
C HIS A 166 3.30 15.03 -8.80
N ASP A 167 3.45 14.05 -7.92
CA ASP A 167 4.74 13.75 -7.28
C ASP A 167 5.79 13.44 -8.34
N ALA A 168 6.99 14.00 -8.17
CA ALA A 168 8.07 13.88 -9.15
C ALA A 168 9.21 13.03 -8.57
N PRO A 169 9.77 12.07 -9.32
CA PRO A 169 10.98 11.37 -8.91
C PRO A 169 12.11 12.36 -8.62
N ILE A 170 12.84 12.14 -7.53
CA ILE A 170 14.01 12.92 -7.12
C ILE A 170 15.09 11.96 -6.64
N SER A 171 16.37 12.27 -6.84
CA SER A 171 17.46 11.47 -6.30
C SER A 171 17.82 11.86 -4.86
N SER A 172 18.41 10.93 -4.11
CA SER A 172 19.00 11.22 -2.79
C SER A 172 20.03 12.35 -2.83
N ALA A 173 20.82 12.44 -3.91
CA ALA A 173 21.80 13.51 -4.08
C ALA A 173 21.09 14.87 -4.19
N GLU A 174 20.05 14.97 -5.02
CA GLU A 174 19.26 16.19 -5.19
C GLU A 174 18.55 16.60 -3.89
N ILE A 175 18.03 15.65 -3.10
CA ILE A 175 17.42 15.96 -1.79
C ILE A 175 18.40 16.69 -0.87
N ILE A 176 19.64 16.20 -0.79
CA ILE A 176 20.70 16.78 0.04
C ILE A 176 21.18 18.12 -0.56
N GLU A 177 21.48 18.15 -1.86
CA GLU A 177 22.03 19.33 -2.55
C GLU A 177 21.08 20.53 -2.52
N THR A 178 19.77 20.29 -2.63
CA THR A 178 18.75 21.33 -2.56
C THR A 178 18.37 21.74 -1.13
N GLY A 179 18.84 20.99 -0.12
CA GLY A 179 18.47 21.20 1.28
C GLY A 179 17.00 20.88 1.57
N LEU A 180 16.36 20.04 0.75
CA LEU A 180 14.96 19.64 0.92
C LEU A 180 14.77 18.85 2.23
N VAL A 181 15.77 18.05 2.59
CA VAL A 181 15.92 17.40 3.89
C VAL A 181 17.38 17.58 4.32
N GLU A 182 17.61 17.80 5.62
CA GLU A 182 18.96 17.88 6.18
C GLU A 182 19.73 16.56 5.91
N SER A 183 21.04 16.65 5.65
CA SER A 183 21.84 15.54 5.15
C SER A 183 21.95 14.37 6.12
N ASP A 184 22.18 14.62 7.41
CA ASP A 184 22.27 13.55 8.41
C ASP A 184 20.91 12.92 8.66
N LEU A 185 19.85 13.72 8.69
CA LEU A 185 18.47 13.23 8.77
C LEU A 185 18.11 12.36 7.55
N TRP A 186 18.48 12.76 6.34
CA TRP A 186 18.22 11.98 5.13
C TRP A 186 18.97 10.65 5.14
N ARG A 187 20.24 10.62 5.56
CA ARG A 187 20.99 9.36 5.71
C ARG A 187 20.30 8.41 6.70
N GLN A 188 19.77 8.94 7.80
CA GLN A 188 18.99 8.14 8.75
C GLN A 188 17.72 7.56 8.10
N VAL A 189 16.99 8.38 7.33
CA VAL A 189 15.82 7.93 6.56
C VAL A 189 16.18 6.82 5.58
N GLU A 190 17.29 6.93 4.85
CA GLU A 190 17.71 5.90 3.89
C GLU A 190 17.97 4.55 4.56
N LEU A 191 18.72 4.57 5.67
CA LEU A 191 19.03 3.38 6.46
C LEU A 191 17.77 2.73 7.00
N VAL A 192 16.92 3.49 7.68
CA VAL A 192 15.69 2.97 8.31
C VAL A 192 14.71 2.45 7.25
N ALA A 193 14.54 3.15 6.13
CA ALA A 193 13.62 2.70 5.08
C ALA A 193 14.02 1.33 4.49
N LEU A 194 15.33 1.09 4.32
CA LEU A 194 15.85 -0.21 3.88
C LEU A 194 15.68 -1.30 4.95
N GLU A 195 15.90 -0.98 6.22
CA GLU A 195 15.67 -1.91 7.34
C GLU A 195 14.19 -2.28 7.50
N LEU A 196 13.29 -1.30 7.44
CA LEU A 196 11.84 -1.52 7.39
C LEU A 196 11.47 -2.43 6.22
N PHE A 197 12.03 -2.18 5.03
CA PHE A 197 11.75 -2.99 3.85
C PHE A 197 12.24 -4.42 4.00
N ALA A 198 13.41 -4.62 4.62
CA ALA A 198 13.94 -5.94 4.92
C ALA A 198 13.04 -6.71 5.91
N ARG A 199 12.59 -6.07 7.00
CA ARG A 199 11.66 -6.67 7.97
C ARG A 199 10.32 -7.01 7.33
N GLY A 200 9.74 -6.11 6.53
CA GLY A 200 8.52 -6.36 5.77
C GLY A 200 8.66 -7.51 4.78
N THR A 201 9.80 -7.58 4.08
CA THR A 201 10.12 -8.68 3.14
C THR A 201 10.20 -10.02 3.88
N GLN A 202 10.86 -10.06 5.04
CA GLN A 202 10.97 -11.27 5.85
C GLN A 202 9.59 -11.76 6.31
N LEU A 203 8.82 -10.89 6.96
CA LEU A 203 7.51 -11.26 7.53
C LEU A 203 6.50 -11.62 6.43
N ALA A 204 6.52 -10.93 5.29
CA ALA A 204 5.72 -11.31 4.13
C ALA A 204 6.10 -12.71 3.60
N ALA A 205 7.40 -13.03 3.52
CA ALA A 205 7.88 -14.31 3.03
C ALA A 205 7.46 -15.49 3.92
N GLU A 206 7.43 -15.29 5.25
CA GLU A 206 6.90 -16.27 6.22
C GLU A 206 5.43 -16.63 5.96
N ARG A 207 4.70 -15.74 5.28
CA ARG A 207 3.29 -15.88 4.93
C ARG A 207 3.06 -16.20 3.45
N GLY A 208 4.11 -16.62 2.75
CA GLY A 208 4.03 -16.98 1.34
C GLY A 208 3.76 -15.78 0.43
N LEU A 209 4.12 -14.57 0.86
CA LEU A 209 4.04 -13.34 0.08
C LEU A 209 5.42 -12.80 -0.28
N VAL A 210 5.46 -11.99 -1.31
CA VAL A 210 6.62 -11.21 -1.73
C VAL A 210 6.24 -9.74 -1.69
N LEU A 211 7.00 -8.95 -0.92
CA LEU A 211 6.92 -7.50 -0.93
C LEU A 211 7.69 -6.96 -2.14
N VAL A 212 6.96 -6.37 -3.10
CA VAL A 212 7.51 -5.90 -4.38
C VAL A 212 8.14 -4.52 -4.22
N ASP A 213 7.36 -3.59 -3.69
CA ASP A 213 7.76 -2.24 -3.31
C ASP A 213 6.80 -1.70 -2.25
N THR A 214 7.24 -0.65 -1.55
CA THR A 214 6.40 0.08 -0.59
C THR A 214 6.81 1.55 -0.51
N LYS A 215 5.84 2.40 -0.19
CA LYS A 215 6.05 3.79 0.18
C LYS A 215 6.08 3.94 1.70
N TYR A 216 7.04 4.70 2.21
CA TYR A 216 7.08 5.19 3.58
C TYR A 216 6.94 6.70 3.63
N GLU A 217 6.41 7.19 4.73
CA GLU A 217 6.48 8.60 5.09
C GLU A 217 7.12 8.75 6.47
N PHE A 218 7.99 9.74 6.58
CA PHE A 218 8.64 10.08 7.83
C PHE A 218 8.29 11.49 8.25
N GLY A 219 8.39 11.76 9.54
CA GLY A 219 8.23 13.10 10.09
C GLY A 219 9.18 13.35 11.25
N VAL A 220 9.31 14.61 11.61
CA VAL A 220 10.08 15.04 12.78
C VAL A 220 9.10 15.37 13.91
N ALA A 221 9.25 14.70 15.04
CA ALA A 221 8.45 14.98 16.24
C ALA A 221 8.88 16.30 16.90
N PRO A 222 8.08 16.88 17.82
CA PRO A 222 8.42 18.15 18.48
C PRO A 222 9.75 18.15 19.24
N ASP A 223 10.25 16.98 19.65
CA ASP A 223 11.56 16.82 20.31
C ASP A 223 12.73 16.69 19.32
N GLY A 224 12.46 16.79 18.01
CA GLY A 224 13.44 16.65 16.93
C GLY A 224 13.71 15.20 16.49
N SER A 225 13.06 14.20 17.10
CA SER A 225 13.27 12.81 16.71
C SER A 225 12.60 12.46 15.37
N LEU A 226 13.29 11.66 14.56
CA LEU A 226 12.72 11.06 13.35
C LEU A 226 11.70 9.99 13.74
N MET A 227 10.50 10.06 13.16
CA MET A 227 9.43 9.09 13.35
C MET A 227 8.92 8.56 12.03
N LEU A 228 8.55 7.28 12.02
CA LEU A 228 7.70 6.72 10.98
C LEU A 228 6.26 7.21 11.20
N ILE A 229 5.66 7.76 10.14
CA ILE A 229 4.29 8.28 10.16
C ILE A 229 3.47 7.61 9.04
N ASP A 230 2.24 8.07 8.87
CA ASP A 230 1.30 7.62 7.84
C ASP A 230 0.83 6.17 8.05
N GLU A 231 0.87 5.33 7.03
CA GLU A 231 0.53 3.91 7.11
C GLU A 231 1.76 3.06 6.71
N LEU A 232 1.79 1.80 7.16
CA LEU A 232 2.94 0.91 6.94
C LEU A 232 2.49 -0.42 6.34
N HIS A 233 3.13 -0.82 5.23
CA HIS A 233 3.02 -2.17 4.62
C HIS A 233 1.59 -2.65 4.36
N THR A 234 0.72 -1.74 3.93
CA THR A 234 -0.66 -2.06 3.59
C THR A 234 -0.80 -2.30 2.07
N PRO A 235 -1.91 -2.89 1.59
CA PRO A 235 -2.23 -2.94 0.17
C PRO A 235 -2.41 -1.56 -0.51
N ASP A 236 -2.57 -0.47 0.24
CA ASP A 236 -2.63 0.89 -0.31
C ASP A 236 -1.24 1.52 -0.46
N SER A 237 -0.29 1.19 0.41
CA SER A 237 1.08 1.72 0.40
C SER A 237 2.12 0.78 -0.22
N SER A 238 1.78 -0.49 -0.43
CA SER A 238 2.69 -1.54 -0.90
C SER A 238 2.07 -2.43 -1.96
N ARG A 239 2.94 -3.05 -2.77
CA ARG A 239 2.56 -4.14 -3.67
C ARG A 239 3.00 -5.47 -3.10
N PHE A 240 2.03 -6.38 -2.94
CA PHE A 240 2.29 -7.75 -2.55
C PHE A 240 1.92 -8.70 -3.67
N LYS A 241 2.72 -9.76 -3.84
CA LYS A 241 2.35 -10.89 -4.72
C LYS A 241 2.49 -12.21 -3.96
N PRO A 242 1.65 -13.21 -4.24
CA PRO A 242 1.90 -14.57 -3.79
C PRO A 242 3.29 -15.02 -4.22
N ARG A 243 3.99 -15.73 -3.34
CA ARG A 243 5.23 -16.43 -3.69
C ARG A 243 4.85 -17.55 -4.64
N GLU A 244 5.31 -17.47 -5.87
CA GLU A 244 5.21 -18.60 -6.80
C GLU A 244 5.89 -19.82 -6.16
N ALA A 245 5.25 -20.98 -6.24
CA ALA A 245 5.90 -22.22 -5.85
C ALA A 245 7.19 -22.34 -6.68
N GLN A 246 8.34 -22.43 -6.01
CA GLN A 246 9.57 -22.77 -6.70
C GLN A 246 9.32 -24.09 -7.43
N GLN A 247 9.26 -24.05 -8.77
CA GLN A 247 9.42 -25.26 -9.55
C GLN A 247 10.79 -25.83 -9.15
N SER A 248 10.80 -27.05 -8.66
CA SER A 248 12.04 -27.76 -8.37
C SER A 248 12.94 -27.66 -9.61
N PRO A 249 14.25 -27.39 -9.46
CA PRO A 249 15.14 -27.48 -10.60
C PRO A 249 14.97 -28.87 -11.25
N PRO A 250 14.97 -28.97 -12.59
CA PRO A 250 14.92 -30.27 -13.25
C PRO A 250 16.04 -31.12 -12.67
N GLY A 251 15.65 -32.24 -12.06
CA GLY A 251 16.53 -33.03 -11.19
C GLY A 251 17.85 -33.37 -11.89
N ASP A 252 18.95 -33.11 -11.19
CA ASP A 252 20.24 -33.70 -11.48
C ASP A 252 20.07 -35.22 -11.47
N THR A 253 20.01 -35.81 -12.65
CA THR A 253 20.06 -37.27 -12.79
C THR A 253 21.50 -37.69 -12.54
N GLN A 254 21.83 -37.96 -11.28
CA GLN A 254 23.04 -38.68 -10.92
C GLN A 254 23.01 -40.08 -11.56
N PRO A 255 24.06 -40.54 -12.25
CA PRO A 255 24.10 -41.90 -12.77
C PRO A 255 24.38 -42.84 -11.60
N SER A 256 23.34 -43.52 -11.11
CA SER A 256 23.48 -44.64 -10.17
C SER A 256 23.88 -45.91 -10.93
N GLY A 257 24.70 -46.71 -10.26
CA GLY A 257 25.49 -47.78 -10.82
C GLY A 257 24.72 -48.99 -11.33
N VAL A 258 25.50 -49.79 -12.05
CA VAL A 258 25.16 -51.04 -12.72
C VAL A 258 24.57 -52.06 -11.75
N GLU A 259 23.33 -52.50 -12.00
CA GLU A 259 22.84 -53.80 -11.53
C GLU A 259 22.07 -54.48 -12.67
N GLN A 260 22.51 -55.67 -13.05
CA GLN A 260 22.02 -56.45 -14.19
C GLN A 260 20.83 -57.32 -13.79
N SER A 261 19.81 -57.42 -14.66
CA SER A 261 18.80 -58.50 -14.68
C SER A 261 18.10 -58.58 -16.06
N PRO A 262 17.47 -59.72 -16.42
CA PRO A 262 17.55 -60.35 -17.75
C PRO A 262 16.41 -59.98 -18.75
N PRO A 263 16.48 -60.41 -20.03
CA PRO A 263 15.74 -59.77 -21.12
C PRO A 263 14.40 -60.45 -21.42
N GLY A 264 13.37 -59.64 -21.68
CA GLY A 264 12.15 -60.12 -22.32
C GLY A 264 10.95 -59.20 -22.10
N GLU A 265 10.75 -58.24 -23.00
CA GLU A 265 9.46 -57.85 -23.62
C GLU A 265 9.60 -56.52 -24.40
N PRO A 266 8.99 -56.37 -25.58
CA PRO A 266 9.08 -55.14 -26.36
C PRO A 266 8.10 -54.08 -25.84
N GLN A 267 8.61 -52.91 -25.45
CA GLN A 267 7.81 -51.71 -25.13
C GLN A 267 7.48 -50.93 -26.42
N PRO A 268 6.25 -50.41 -26.59
CA PRO A 268 5.90 -49.58 -27.73
C PRO A 268 6.46 -48.16 -27.58
N SER A 269 7.07 -47.66 -28.66
CA SER A 269 7.53 -46.28 -28.79
C SER A 269 6.35 -45.32 -28.90
N GLY A 270 6.12 -44.52 -27.86
CA GLY A 270 5.24 -43.35 -27.88
C GLY A 270 5.88 -42.23 -27.07
N VAL A 271 6.58 -41.31 -27.74
CA VAL A 271 7.02 -40.05 -27.13
C VAL A 271 5.77 -39.17 -27.02
N GLU A 272 5.12 -39.22 -25.87
CA GLU A 272 4.05 -38.29 -25.54
C GLU A 272 4.70 -36.95 -25.20
N GLN A 273 4.61 -36.01 -26.13
CA GLN A 273 5.02 -34.63 -25.91
C GLN A 273 4.14 -34.05 -24.80
N SER A 274 4.73 -33.65 -23.69
CA SER A 274 4.05 -32.89 -22.64
C SER A 274 3.34 -31.69 -23.27
N PRO A 275 2.08 -31.41 -22.92
CA PRO A 275 1.35 -30.29 -23.50
C PRO A 275 2.04 -28.97 -23.14
N PRO A 276 1.94 -27.93 -24.01
CA PRO A 276 2.42 -26.60 -23.69
C PRO A 276 1.75 -26.14 -22.40
N GLY A 277 2.58 -25.69 -21.44
CA GLY A 277 2.14 -25.28 -20.12
C GLY A 277 0.91 -24.38 -20.19
N GLU A 278 -0.09 -24.69 -19.37
CA GLU A 278 -1.27 -23.86 -19.22
C GLU A 278 -0.85 -22.40 -18.97
N PRO A 279 -1.55 -21.42 -19.57
CA PRO A 279 -1.29 -20.02 -19.28
C PRO A 279 -1.40 -19.82 -17.77
N GLN A 280 -0.31 -19.38 -17.16
CA GLN A 280 -0.26 -19.04 -15.75
C GLN A 280 -1.43 -18.11 -15.43
N GLN A 281 -2.28 -18.49 -14.48
CA GLN A 281 -3.31 -17.58 -13.97
C GLN A 281 -2.60 -16.29 -13.55
N PRO A 282 -3.07 -15.11 -14.02
CA PRO A 282 -2.45 -13.86 -13.64
C PRO A 282 -2.42 -13.77 -12.12
N ALA A 283 -1.26 -13.45 -11.55
CA ALA A 283 -1.06 -13.37 -10.11
C ALA A 283 -2.23 -12.59 -9.48
N GLN A 284 -2.97 -13.22 -8.56
CA GLN A 284 -4.12 -12.58 -7.93
C GLN A 284 -3.65 -11.29 -7.24
N ARG A 285 -3.98 -10.13 -7.84
CA ARG A 285 -3.74 -8.81 -7.22
C ARG A 285 -4.47 -8.75 -5.89
N LEU A 286 -3.75 -8.64 -4.78
CA LEU A 286 -4.36 -8.59 -3.45
C LEU A 286 -4.62 -7.14 -2.98
N ASP A 287 -4.38 -6.17 -3.87
CA ASP A 287 -4.33 -4.75 -3.59
C ASP A 287 -5.16 -3.95 -4.61
N LYS A 288 -5.10 -2.62 -4.51
CA LYS A 288 -5.79 -1.68 -5.40
C LYS A 288 -5.40 -1.79 -6.88
N GLU A 289 -4.36 -2.55 -7.25
CA GLU A 289 -4.04 -2.79 -8.66
C GLU A 289 -5.15 -3.59 -9.35
N TYR A 290 -5.95 -4.39 -8.64
CA TYR A 290 -7.15 -5.03 -9.20
C TYR A 290 -8.12 -4.00 -9.81
N LEU A 291 -8.50 -2.98 -9.02
CA LEU A 291 -9.41 -1.93 -9.47
C LEU A 291 -8.79 -1.12 -10.62
N ARG A 292 -7.48 -0.83 -10.56
CA ARG A 292 -6.77 -0.13 -11.63
C ARG A 292 -6.80 -0.91 -12.94
N GLU A 293 -6.52 -2.20 -12.90
CA GLU A 293 -6.54 -3.06 -14.08
C GLU A 293 -7.95 -3.14 -14.67
N TRP A 294 -8.97 -3.29 -13.83
CA TRP A 294 -10.38 -3.26 -14.26
C TRP A 294 -10.72 -1.95 -14.98
N LEU A 295 -10.36 -0.80 -14.40
CA LEU A 295 -10.59 0.52 -14.99
C LEU A 295 -9.89 0.69 -16.34
N MET A 296 -8.63 0.24 -16.44
CA MET A 296 -7.87 0.27 -17.68
C MET A 296 -8.50 -0.62 -18.76
N GLN A 297 -9.08 -1.75 -18.40
CA GLN A 297 -9.85 -2.60 -19.33
C GLN A 297 -11.12 -1.91 -19.83
N GLN A 298 -11.70 -1.00 -19.04
CA GLN A 298 -12.79 -0.11 -19.46
C GLN A 298 -12.29 1.11 -20.26
N GLY A 299 -10.99 1.20 -20.55
CA GLY A 299 -10.39 2.32 -21.29
C GLY A 299 -10.19 3.59 -20.46
N TRP A 300 -10.24 3.51 -19.12
CA TRP A 300 -10.07 4.65 -18.24
C TRP A 300 -8.79 4.57 -17.41
N SER A 301 -7.98 5.63 -17.45
CA SER A 301 -6.72 5.74 -16.70
C SER A 301 -6.56 7.10 -16.01
N GLY A 302 -7.66 7.68 -15.53
CA GLY A 302 -7.67 8.94 -14.76
C GLY A 302 -8.19 10.17 -15.50
N GLU A 303 -8.19 10.16 -16.84
CA GLU A 303 -8.68 11.26 -17.67
C GLU A 303 -10.15 11.09 -18.03
N GLY A 304 -10.91 12.18 -17.98
CA GLY A 304 -12.36 12.17 -18.28
C GLY A 304 -13.24 11.66 -17.14
N GLU A 305 -14.45 11.28 -17.50
CA GLU A 305 -15.43 10.72 -16.57
C GLU A 305 -15.10 9.23 -16.28
N PRO A 306 -15.01 8.81 -15.01
CA PRO A 306 -14.77 7.41 -14.69
C PRO A 306 -15.95 6.55 -15.16
N PRO A 307 -15.71 5.31 -15.63
CA PRO A 307 -16.78 4.39 -15.97
C PRO A 307 -17.60 4.07 -14.71
N ALA A 308 -18.89 3.75 -14.88
CA ALA A 308 -19.71 3.25 -13.78
C ALA A 308 -19.11 1.93 -13.28
N ILE A 309 -18.72 1.90 -12.00
CA ILE A 309 -18.12 0.72 -11.36
C ILE A 309 -19.26 -0.13 -10.77
N PRO A 310 -19.46 -1.37 -11.24
CA PRO A 310 -20.48 -2.25 -10.69
C PRO A 310 -20.21 -2.63 -9.23
N PRO A 311 -21.25 -2.83 -8.39
CA PRO A 311 -21.10 -3.24 -6.99
C PRO A 311 -20.24 -4.50 -6.79
N GLU A 312 -20.29 -5.46 -7.71
CA GLU A 312 -19.48 -6.68 -7.67
C GLU A 312 -17.97 -6.42 -7.75
N VAL A 313 -17.55 -5.32 -8.39
CA VAL A 313 -16.13 -4.92 -8.45
C VAL A 313 -15.68 -4.38 -7.10
N PHE A 314 -16.53 -3.63 -6.39
CA PHE A 314 -16.25 -3.19 -5.02
C PHE A 314 -16.25 -4.37 -4.04
N ALA A 315 -17.17 -5.32 -4.19
CA ALA A 315 -17.22 -6.54 -3.38
C ALA A 315 -15.97 -7.41 -3.58
N GLU A 316 -15.56 -7.67 -4.83
CA GLU A 316 -14.32 -8.39 -5.14
C GLU A 316 -13.08 -7.64 -4.63
N THR A 317 -13.10 -6.30 -4.69
CA THR A 317 -12.04 -5.48 -4.07
C THR A 317 -12.00 -5.73 -2.56
N ALA A 318 -13.14 -5.67 -1.86
CA ALA A 318 -13.21 -5.93 -0.42
C ALA A 318 -12.65 -7.32 -0.05
N GLU A 319 -13.03 -8.37 -0.79
CA GLU A 319 -12.51 -9.73 -0.57
C GLU A 319 -10.99 -9.82 -0.77
N ARG A 320 -10.41 -9.05 -1.70
CA ARG A 320 -8.96 -8.97 -1.88
C ARG A 320 -8.25 -8.29 -0.72
N TYR A 321 -8.79 -7.17 -0.21
CA TYR A 321 -8.27 -6.54 1.01
C TYR A 321 -8.38 -7.48 2.22
N LYS A 322 -9.49 -8.21 2.33
CA LYS A 322 -9.71 -9.21 3.38
C LYS A 322 -8.69 -10.33 3.33
N LYS A 323 -8.42 -10.86 2.14
CA LYS A 323 -7.37 -11.87 1.91
C LYS A 323 -5.98 -11.33 2.21
N SER A 324 -5.67 -10.10 1.78
CA SER A 324 -4.42 -9.41 2.14
C SER A 324 -4.24 -9.31 3.65
N PHE A 325 -5.27 -8.82 4.35
CA PHE A 325 -5.29 -8.72 5.80
C PHE A 325 -4.98 -10.06 6.44
N ALA A 326 -5.69 -11.12 6.02
CA ALA A 326 -5.53 -12.44 6.60
C ALA A 326 -4.12 -13.03 6.40
N LEU A 327 -3.55 -12.84 5.20
CA LEU A 327 -2.20 -13.31 4.91
C LEU A 327 -1.13 -12.54 5.70
N LEU A 328 -1.23 -11.20 5.74
CA LEU A 328 -0.23 -10.33 6.37
C LEU A 328 -0.29 -10.42 7.90
N CYS A 329 -1.48 -10.33 8.50
CA CYS A 329 -1.66 -10.41 9.97
C CYS A 329 -1.59 -11.87 10.47
N GLY A 330 -2.13 -12.82 9.71
CA GLY A 330 -2.17 -14.25 10.09
C GLY A 330 -3.41 -14.64 10.88
N GLU A 331 -4.43 -13.81 10.79
CA GLU A 331 -5.74 -14.03 11.40
C GLU A 331 -6.82 -13.65 10.40
N GLU A 332 -7.95 -14.36 10.43
CA GLU A 332 -9.10 -14.00 9.61
C GLU A 332 -9.64 -12.62 10.02
N PHE A 333 -10.04 -11.83 9.03
CA PHE A 333 -10.66 -10.55 9.31
C PHE A 333 -12.07 -10.74 9.86
N SER A 334 -12.30 -10.22 11.07
CA SER A 334 -13.61 -9.98 11.64
C SER A 334 -13.69 -8.49 12.01
N PRO A 335 -14.74 -7.77 11.57
CA PRO A 335 -14.88 -6.36 11.88
C PRO A 335 -15.07 -6.15 13.38
N THR A 336 -14.48 -5.08 13.91
CA THR A 336 -14.61 -4.68 15.32
C THR A 336 -16.03 -4.18 15.65
N SER A 337 -16.71 -3.63 14.65
CA SER A 337 -18.11 -3.20 14.72
C SER A 337 -18.78 -3.45 13.37
N THR A 338 -20.01 -3.93 13.37
CA THR A 338 -20.86 -3.98 12.19
C THR A 338 -21.78 -2.74 12.09
N SER A 339 -21.64 -1.79 13.01
CA SER A 339 -22.43 -0.56 13.05
C SER A 339 -21.49 0.64 12.89
N HIS A 340 -21.59 1.30 11.73
CA HIS A 340 -20.89 2.56 11.51
C HIS A 340 -21.33 3.64 12.49
N GLU A 341 -22.60 3.65 12.87
CA GLU A 341 -23.11 4.58 13.90
C GLU A 341 -22.44 4.35 15.25
N ALA A 342 -22.25 3.09 15.67
CA ALA A 342 -21.53 2.79 16.90
C ALA A 342 -20.06 3.26 16.82
N GLU A 343 -19.39 3.08 15.68
CA GLU A 343 -18.04 3.61 15.49
C GLU A 343 -18.00 5.14 15.53
N ARG A 344 -18.96 5.82 14.89
CA ARG A 344 -19.09 7.29 14.95
C ARG A 344 -19.23 7.77 16.37
N MET A 345 -20.13 7.14 17.14
CA MET A 345 -20.39 7.50 18.53
C MET A 345 -19.17 7.28 19.42
N GLN A 346 -18.35 6.25 19.16
CA GLN A 346 -17.08 6.06 19.86
C GLN A 346 -16.09 7.19 19.57
N ILE A 347 -15.95 7.60 18.31
CA ILE A 347 -15.08 8.71 17.91
C ILE A 347 -15.56 10.03 18.54
N LEU A 348 -16.86 10.33 18.46
CA LEU A 348 -17.45 11.52 19.05
C LEU A 348 -17.28 11.53 20.58
N SER A 349 -17.53 10.41 21.25
CA SER A 349 -17.34 10.29 22.69
C SER A 349 -15.88 10.49 23.08
N PHE A 350 -14.92 9.99 22.30
CA PHE A 350 -13.50 10.21 22.54
C PHE A 350 -13.17 11.70 22.47
N LEU A 351 -13.65 12.41 21.44
CA LEU A 351 -13.42 13.85 21.27
C LEU A 351 -14.04 14.66 22.41
N SER A 352 -15.32 14.43 22.75
CA SER A 352 -16.01 15.15 23.83
C SER A 352 -15.34 14.97 25.20
N ASN A 353 -14.82 13.77 25.50
CA ASN A 353 -14.12 13.50 26.77
C ASN A 353 -12.79 14.25 26.91
N ARG A 354 -12.22 14.78 25.81
CA ARG A 354 -10.98 15.57 25.83
C ARG A 354 -11.23 17.05 26.07
N GLU A 355 -12.45 17.53 25.85
CA GLU A 355 -12.87 18.91 26.14
C GLU A 355 -13.26 19.11 27.62
N SER A 356 -13.55 18.01 28.33
CA SER A 356 -13.91 17.97 29.75
C SER A 356 -12.69 17.92 30.66
#